data_AF-B2AQZ1-F1
#
_entry.id   AF-B2AQZ1-F1
#
_cell.length_a   1.000
_cell.length_b   1.000
_cell.length_c   1.000
_cell.angle_alpha   90.00
_cell.angle_beta   90.00
_cell.angle_gamma   90.00
#
_symmetry.space_group_name_H-M   'P 1'
#
loop_
_entity.id
_entity.type
_entity.pdbx_description
1 polymer ?
#
loop_
_entity_poly.entity_id
_entity_poly.type
_entity_poly.pdbx_seq_one_letter_code
_entity_poly.pdbx_strand_id
1 'polypeptide(L)'
;MAWPIGLIVQALTSDDDDEIYSCIKQLLSSTDGLGLMHESVNTHSVSVWTRHWFSWANGLFGQLILDVNKRKPHLLARSYQ
;
A
#
# COMPACT_ATOMS: atom_id res chain seq x y z
N MET A 1 15.70 1.35 4.11
CA MET A 1 14.35 1.85 4.45
C MET A 1 13.64 2.16 3.15
N ALA A 2 12.41 1.71 2.99
CA ALA A 2 11.54 2.01 1.84
C ALA A 2 10.34 2.84 2.32
N TRP A 3 9.75 3.65 1.42
CA TRP A 3 8.63 4.53 1.74
C TRP A 3 7.33 3.97 1.12
N PRO A 4 6.31 3.61 1.92
CA PRO A 4 5.03 3.11 1.40
C PRO A 4 4.36 4.04 0.38
N ILE A 5 4.51 5.35 0.52
CA ILE A 5 3.99 6.33 -0.46
C ILE A 5 4.54 6.08 -1.87
N GLY A 6 5.78 5.60 -2.02
CA GLY A 6 6.34 5.25 -3.32
C GLY A 6 5.55 4.15 -4.03
N LEU A 7 5.22 3.07 -3.31
CA LEU A 7 4.37 1.98 -3.84
C LEU A 7 2.94 2.45 -4.12
N ILE A 8 2.40 3.35 -3.30
CA ILE A 8 1.06 3.91 -3.52
C ILE A 8 1.03 4.71 -4.83
N VAL A 9 2.03 5.57 -5.06
CA VAL A 9 2.13 6.35 -6.30
C VAL A 9 2.35 5.43 -7.50
N GLN A 10 3.22 4.42 -7.37
CA GLN A 10 3.44 3.42 -8.42
C GLN A 10 2.13 2.75 -8.85
N ALA A 11 1.31 2.29 -7.90
CA ALA A 11 0.01 1.69 -8.18
C ALA A 11 -1.00 2.69 -8.78
N LEU A 12 -1.00 3.95 -8.32
CA LEU A 12 -1.85 5.01 -8.89
C LEU A 12 -1.49 5.36 -10.34
N THR A 13 -0.22 5.18 -10.73
CA THR A 13 0.28 5.51 -12.07
C THR A 13 0.41 4.29 -12.99
N SER A 14 -0.03 3.12 -12.55
CA SER A 14 0.02 1.89 -13.34
C SER A 14 -1.33 1.55 -13.96
N ASP A 15 -1.27 0.92 -15.13
CA ASP A 15 -2.39 0.26 -15.79
C ASP A 15 -2.24 -1.27 -15.82
N ASP A 16 -1.11 -1.81 -15.35
CA ASP A 16 -0.86 -3.24 -15.21
C ASP A 16 -1.53 -3.79 -13.95
N ASP A 17 -2.47 -4.71 -14.15
CA ASP A 17 -3.25 -5.34 -13.09
C ASP A 17 -2.38 -6.07 -12.05
N ASP A 18 -1.31 -6.72 -12.49
CA ASP A 18 -0.43 -7.51 -11.63
C ASP A 18 0.56 -6.61 -10.89
N GLU A 19 1.00 -5.49 -11.49
CA GLU A 19 1.77 -4.47 -10.80
C GLU A 19 0.96 -3.83 -9.66
N ILE A 20 -0.28 -3.41 -9.95
CA ILE A 20 -1.18 -2.81 -8.94
C ILE A 20 -1.44 -3.81 -7.82
N TYR A 21 -1.76 -5.06 -8.15
CA TYR A 21 -1.98 -6.12 -7.18
C TYR A 21 -0.74 -6.34 -6.29
N SER A 22 0.45 -6.41 -6.90
CA SER A 22 1.71 -6.58 -6.18
C SER A 22 2.00 -5.42 -5.22
N CYS A 23 1.77 -4.19 -5.65
CA CYS A 23 1.94 -3.00 -4.81
C CYS A 23 1.01 -3.03 -3.60
N ILE A 24 -0.29 -3.30 -3.81
CA ILE A 24 -1.28 -3.39 -2.72
C ILE A 24 -0.91 -4.52 -1.75
N LYS A 25 -0.51 -5.68 -2.27
CA LYS A 25 -0.09 -6.82 -1.44
C LYS A 25 1.11 -6.47 -0.56
N GLN A 26 2.13 -5.81 -1.13
CA GLN A 26 3.30 -5.35 -0.38
C GLN A 26 2.92 -4.33 0.72
N LEU A 27 2.07 -3.37 0.38
CA LEU A 27 1.56 -2.37 1.35
C LEU A 27 0.85 -3.05 2.53
N LEU A 28 -0.05 -4.01 2.27
CA LEU A 28 -0.75 -4.74 3.32
C LEU A 28 0.20 -5.58 4.20
N SER A 29 1.23 -6.18 3.60
CA SER A 29 2.23 -6.97 4.33
C SER A 29 3.22 -6.16 5.17
N SER A 30 3.27 -4.83 5.01
CA SER A 30 4.26 -3.95 5.65
C SER A 30 3.70 -3.11 6.80
N THR A 31 2.51 -3.47 7.30
CA THR A 31 1.80 -2.73 8.37
C THR A 31 2.23 -3.11 9.79
N ASP A 32 3.05 -4.15 9.95
CA ASP A 32 3.42 -4.74 11.25
C ASP A 32 2.19 -5.13 12.11
N GLY A 33 1.10 -5.55 11.44
CA GLY A 33 -0.15 -5.94 12.09
C GLY A 33 -1.02 -4.78 12.59
N LEU A 34 -0.57 -3.53 12.43
CA LEU A 34 -1.29 -2.35 12.93
C LEU A 34 -2.40 -1.86 12.00
N GLY A 35 -2.41 -2.31 10.74
CA GLY A 35 -3.39 -1.87 9.74
C GLY A 35 -3.24 -0.39 9.34
N LEU A 36 -2.09 0.23 9.64
CA LEU A 36 -1.77 1.62 9.29
C LEU A 36 -0.54 1.67 8.35
N MET A 37 -0.45 2.74 7.55
CA MET A 37 0.73 3.03 6.75
C MET A 37 1.77 3.77 7.57
N HIS A 38 3.00 3.28 7.51
CA HIS A 38 4.19 3.91 8.10
C HIS A 38 4.83 4.91 7.13
N GLU A 39 5.66 5.82 7.63
CA GLU A 39 6.44 6.73 6.76
C GLU A 39 7.54 5.97 6.02
N SER A 40 8.26 5.14 6.75
CA SER A 40 9.25 4.24 6.18
C SER A 40 9.24 2.89 6.89
N VAL A 41 9.56 1.84 6.13
CA VAL A 41 9.63 0.46 6.62
C VAL A 41 10.99 -0.12 6.24
N ASN A 42 11.62 -0.87 7.14
CA ASN A 42 12.87 -1.56 6.85
C ASN A 42 12.62 -2.74 5.90
N THR A 43 13.40 -2.82 4.83
CA THR A 43 13.27 -3.85 3.78
C THR A 43 13.61 -5.26 4.26
N HIS A 44 14.33 -5.40 5.38
CA HIS A 44 14.71 -6.68 5.97
C HIS A 44 13.86 -7.05 7.19
N SER A 45 13.13 -6.10 7.78
CA SER A 45 12.30 -6.34 8.96
C SER A 45 11.13 -5.37 9.03
N VAL A 46 9.92 -5.87 8.81
CA VAL A 46 8.71 -5.03 8.81
C VAL A 46 8.40 -4.42 10.18
N SER A 47 8.96 -4.96 11.27
CA SER A 47 8.78 -4.41 12.63
C SER A 47 9.72 -3.24 12.94
N VAL A 48 10.52 -2.79 11.96
CA VAL A 48 11.33 -1.57 12.07
C VAL A 48 10.77 -0.53 11.11
N TRP A 49 9.99 0.40 11.64
CA TRP A 49 9.31 1.44 10.88
C TRP A 49 9.39 2.80 11.58
N THR A 50 9.16 3.87 10.83
CA THR A 50 9.06 5.23 11.37
C THR A 50 7.62 5.74 11.33
N ARG A 51 7.26 6.51 12.37
CA ARG A 51 5.95 7.16 12.58
C ARG A 51 4.78 6.18 12.70
N HIS A 52 4.36 5.94 13.94
CA HIS A 52 3.21 5.09 14.25
C HIS A 52 1.88 5.60 13.68
N TRP A 53 1.79 6.93 13.48
CA TRP A 53 0.60 7.56 12.90
C TRP A 53 1.02 8.59 11.85
N PHE A 54 0.76 8.26 10.58
CA PHE A 54 1.02 9.14 9.45
C PHE A 54 -0.22 9.34 8.59
N SER A 55 -1.07 10.28 9.00
CA SER A 55 -2.38 10.53 8.37
C SER A 55 -2.32 10.74 6.86
N TRP A 56 -1.25 11.36 6.35
CA TRP A 56 -1.11 11.57 4.90
C TRP A 56 -0.94 10.25 4.15
N ALA A 57 -0.05 9.37 4.60
CA ALA A 57 0.13 8.05 3.99
C ALA A 57 -1.15 7.21 4.07
N ASN A 58 -1.85 7.24 5.22
CA ASN A 58 -3.14 6.57 5.39
C ASN A 58 -4.20 7.10 4.41
N GLY A 59 -4.31 8.42 4.26
CA GLY A 59 -5.24 9.05 3.33
C GLY A 59 -4.92 8.71 1.87
N LEU A 60 -3.64 8.70 1.50
CA LEU A 60 -3.20 8.36 0.15
C LEU A 60 -3.48 6.89 -0.18
N PHE A 61 -3.29 5.98 0.78
CA PHE A 61 -3.68 4.58 0.62
C PHE A 61 -5.20 4.45 0.42
N GLY A 62 -6.01 5.18 1.19
CA GLY A 62 -7.47 5.24 0.97
C GLY A 62 -7.83 5.74 -0.43
N GLN A 63 -7.12 6.76 -0.93
CA GLN A 63 -7.31 7.27 -2.29
C GLN A 63 -6.99 6.22 -3.36
N LEU A 64 -5.91 5.45 -3.18
CA LEU A 64 -5.58 4.32 -4.06
C LEU A 64 -6.71 3.28 -4.10
N ILE A 65 -7.25 2.87 -2.94
CA ILE A 65 -8.33 1.88 -2.90
C ILE A 65 -9.58 2.39 -3.61
N LEU A 66 -9.95 3.66 -3.41
CA LEU A 66 -11.09 4.27 -4.10
C LEU A 66 -10.88 4.37 -5.61
N ASP A 67 -9.66 4.66 -6.05
CA ASP A 67 -9.30 4.72 -7.47
C ASP A 67 -9.36 3.33 -8.12
N VAL A 68 -8.77 2.31 -7.48
CA VAL A 68 -8.82 0.92 -7.96
C VAL A 68 -10.26 0.41 -8.00
N ASN A 69 -11.10 0.73 -7.01
CA ASN A 69 -12.52 0.37 -7.03
C ASN A 69 -13.27 0.96 -8.23
N LYS A 70 -12.90 2.16 -8.67
CA LYS A 70 -13.52 2.82 -9.83
C LYS A 70 -13.02 2.28 -11.16
N ARG A 71 -11.71 2.06 -11.30
CA ARG A 71 -11.08 1.71 -12.59
C ARG A 71 -10.99 0.20 -12.82
N LYS A 72 -10.71 -0.58 -11.76
CA LYS A 72 -10.35 -2.01 -11.82
C LYS A 72 -10.93 -2.77 -10.60
N PRO A 73 -12.25 -2.78 -10.39
CA PRO A 73 -12.88 -3.35 -9.19
C PRO A 73 -12.58 -4.85 -8.99
N HIS A 74 -12.33 -5.59 -10.07
CA HIS A 74 -11.95 -7.01 -10.00
C HIS A 74 -10.65 -7.26 -9.24
N LEU A 75 -9.75 -6.27 -9.14
CA LEU A 75 -8.53 -6.38 -8.33
C LEU A 75 -8.85 -6.43 -6.84
N LEU A 76 -9.90 -5.76 -6.38
CA LEU A 76 -10.32 -5.79 -4.96
C LEU A 76 -11.04 -7.08 -4.59
N ALA A 77 -11.50 -7.86 -5.58
CA ALA A 77 -12.10 -9.17 -5.37
C ALA A 77 -11.05 -10.30 -5.26
N ARG A 78 -9.77 -10.03 -5.53
CA ARG A 78 -8.67 -11.01 -5.39
C ARG A 78 -8.32 -11.24 -3.91
N SER A 79 -7.71 -12.39 -3.61
CA SER A 79 -7.13 -12.64 -2.27
C SER A 79 -5.82 -11.86 -2.09
N TYR A 80 -5.68 -11.21 -0.94
CA TYR A 80 -4.44 -10.56 -0.48
C TYR A 80 -3.82 -11.26 0.73
N GLN A 81 -4.39 -12.41 1.11
CA GLN A 81 -3.93 -13.32 2.16
C GLN A 81 -3.36 -14.58 1.53
#